data_AF-A0A1D5RLB4-F1
#
_entry.id   AF-A0A1D5RLB4-F1
#
_cell.length_a   1.000
_cell.length_b   1.000
_cell.length_c   1.000
_cell.angle_alpha   90.00
_cell.angle_beta   90.00
_cell.angle_gamma   90.00
#
_symmetry.space_group_name_H-M   'P 1'
#
loop_
_entity.id
_entity.type
_entity.pdbx_description
1 polymer ?
#
loop_
_entity_poly.entity_id
_entity_poly.type
_entity_poly.pdbx_seq_one_letter_code
_entity_poly.pdbx_strand_id
1 'polypeptide(L)'
;MCHSFHYIKRLLETLFVHRFSHGTMPLRNIFKNCTYYWGFAAWMAYYINHPLYTPPTYGVQQVKLALAVFVICQLGNFSIHMALRDLRPAGSKTRKIPYPTKNPFTWLFLLVSCPNYTYEVGSWIGFAIL
;
A
#
# COMPACT_ATOMS: atom_id res chain seq x y z
N MET A 1 -14.26 -2.00 -2.83
CA MET A 1 -13.91 -0.58 -2.54
C MET A 1 -12.48 -0.42 -2.03
N CYS A 2 -12.06 -1.14 -0.98
CA CYS A 2 -10.70 -1.04 -0.41
C CYS A 2 -9.57 -1.22 -1.46
N HIS A 3 -9.69 -2.22 -2.33
CA HIS A 3 -8.75 -2.42 -3.44
C HIS A 3 -8.57 -1.16 -4.31
N SER A 4 -9.69 -0.60 -4.82
CA SER A 4 -9.65 0.60 -5.65
C SER A 4 -9.07 1.80 -4.91
N PHE A 5 -9.44 2.00 -3.64
CA PHE A 5 -8.88 3.06 -2.80
C PHE A 5 -7.35 2.94 -2.68
N HIS A 6 -6.85 1.75 -2.38
CA HIS A 6 -5.41 1.50 -2.27
C HIS A 6 -4.68 1.83 -3.59
N TYR A 7 -5.19 1.37 -4.73
CA TYR A 7 -4.53 1.64 -6.02
C TYR A 7 -4.64 3.10 -6.46
N ILE A 8 -5.76 3.78 -6.20
CA ILE A 8 -5.89 5.23 -6.43
C ILE A 8 -4.83 5.97 -5.61
N LYS A 9 -4.74 5.67 -4.31
CA LYS A 9 -3.73 6.24 -3.43
C LYS A 9 -2.32 5.98 -3.94
N ARG A 10 -2.01 4.75 -4.36
CA ARG A 10 -0.71 4.38 -4.95
C ARG A 10 -0.39 5.17 -6.22
N LEU A 11 -1.37 5.40 -7.08
CA LEU A 11 -1.22 6.23 -8.29
C LEU A 11 -0.94 7.69 -7.90
N LEU A 12 -1.69 8.26 -6.96
CA LEU A 12 -1.47 9.62 -6.46
C LEU A 12 -0.08 9.77 -5.82
N GLU A 13 0.36 8.79 -5.02
CA GLU A 13 1.70 8.81 -4.45
C GLU A 13 2.79 8.74 -5.51
N THR A 14 2.59 7.94 -6.55
CA THR A 14 3.52 7.85 -7.68
C THR A 14 3.64 9.19 -8.40
N LEU A 15 2.53 9.90 -8.58
CA LEU A 15 2.50 11.20 -9.27
C LEU A 15 3.05 12.35 -8.41
N PHE A 16 2.73 12.39 -7.11
CA PHE A 16 2.93 13.58 -6.28
C PHE A 16 3.95 13.41 -5.14
N VAL A 17 4.18 12.18 -4.67
CA VAL A 17 5.03 11.91 -3.50
C VAL A 17 6.39 11.35 -3.92
N HIS A 18 6.42 10.35 -4.79
CA HIS A 18 7.63 9.62 -5.14
C HIS A 18 8.61 10.46 -5.98
N ARG A 19 9.88 10.46 -5.55
CA ARG A 19 11.02 11.02 -6.29
C ARG A 19 11.86 9.87 -6.85
N PHE A 20 11.59 9.49 -8.10
CA PHE A 20 12.27 8.38 -8.77
C PHE A 20 13.69 8.76 -9.18
N SER A 21 14.64 7.85 -8.98
CA SER A 21 16.04 8.04 -9.38
C SER A 21 16.32 7.69 -10.84
N HIS A 22 15.45 6.89 -11.46
CA HIS A 22 15.50 6.53 -12.88
C HIS A 22 14.15 6.89 -13.51
N GLY A 23 14.20 7.55 -14.67
CA GLY A 23 13.01 8.08 -15.33
C GLY A 23 12.09 7.02 -15.94
N THR A 24 12.60 5.82 -16.23
CA THR A 24 11.84 4.76 -16.89
C THR A 24 12.22 3.37 -16.41
N MET A 25 11.24 2.47 -16.34
CA MET A 25 11.47 1.03 -16.19
C MET A 25 11.61 0.35 -17.56
N PRO A 26 12.31 -0.81 -17.65
CA PRO A 26 12.39 -1.58 -18.90
C PRO A 26 11.01 -1.97 -19.44
N LEU A 27 10.80 -1.86 -20.76
CA LEU A 27 9.50 -2.10 -21.41
C LEU A 27 8.90 -3.48 -21.10
N ARG A 28 9.74 -4.52 -21.01
CA ARG A 28 9.30 -5.89 -20.67
C ARG A 28 8.62 -5.99 -19.30
N ASN A 29 8.95 -5.10 -18.36
CA ASN A 29 8.32 -5.09 -17.04
C ASN A 29 6.89 -4.54 -17.09
N ILE A 30 6.51 -3.79 -18.12
CA ILE A 30 5.13 -3.30 -18.29
C ILE A 30 4.19 -4.50 -18.40
N PHE A 31 4.46 -5.44 -19.30
CA PHE A 31 3.62 -6.63 -19.46
C PHE A 31 3.52 -7.44 -18.16
N LYS A 32 4.64 -7.65 -17.46
CA LYS A 32 4.64 -8.35 -16.16
C LYS A 32 3.77 -7.63 -15.13
N ASN A 33 3.91 -6.32 -15.00
CA ASN A 33 3.15 -5.53 -14.04
C ASN A 33 1.66 -5.49 -14.41
N CYS A 34 1.31 -5.28 -15.69
CA CYS A 34 -0.07 -5.26 -16.16
C CYS A 34 -0.74 -6.61 -15.94
N THR A 35 -0.11 -7.71 -16.35
CA THR A 35 -0.66 -9.06 -16.15
C THR A 35 -0.83 -9.37 -14.66
N TYR A 36 0.14 -8.99 -13.82
CA TYR A 36 0.04 -9.16 -12.37
C TYR A 36 -1.16 -8.37 -11.81
N TYR A 37 -1.20 -7.05 -12.00
CA TYR A 37 -2.23 -6.22 -11.40
C TYR A 37 -3.63 -6.50 -11.94
N TRP A 38 -3.78 -6.61 -13.27
CA TRP A 38 -5.09 -6.85 -13.87
C TRP A 38 -5.57 -8.28 -13.62
N GLY A 39 -4.67 -9.26 -13.67
CA GLY A 39 -4.99 -10.66 -13.38
C GLY A 39 -5.46 -10.85 -11.95
N PHE A 40 -4.71 -10.35 -10.96
CA PHE A 40 -5.13 -10.45 -9.57
C PHE A 40 -6.38 -9.61 -9.27
N ALA A 41 -6.55 -8.45 -9.89
CA ALA A 41 -7.78 -7.66 -9.76
C ALA A 41 -9.00 -8.42 -10.29
N ALA A 42 -8.89 -9.02 -11.49
CA ALA A 42 -9.96 -9.83 -12.07
C ALA A 42 -10.27 -11.07 -11.23
N TRP A 43 -9.23 -11.76 -10.75
CA TRP A 43 -9.35 -12.92 -9.87
C TRP A 43 -10.12 -12.57 -8.58
N MET A 44 -9.72 -11.51 -7.88
CA MET A 44 -10.42 -11.05 -6.68
C MET A 44 -11.86 -10.61 -6.99
N ALA A 45 -12.06 -9.87 -8.08
CA ALA A 45 -13.39 -9.40 -8.49
C ALA A 45 -14.35 -10.55 -8.78
N TYR A 46 -13.86 -11.64 -9.37
CA TYR A 46 -14.66 -12.85 -9.59
C TYR A 46 -15.22 -13.38 -8.27
N TYR A 47 -14.39 -13.64 -7.27
CA TYR A 47 -14.85 -14.20 -5.99
C TYR A 47 -15.77 -13.25 -5.20
N ILE A 48 -15.46 -11.95 -5.20
CA ILE A 48 -16.23 -10.95 -4.45
C ILE A 48 -17.63 -10.76 -5.03
N ASN A 49 -17.78 -10.86 -6.36
CA ASN A 49 -19.07 -10.66 -7.04
C ASN A 49 -19.74 -11.97 -7.47
N HIS A 50 -19.18 -13.13 -7.08
CA HIS A 50 -19.73 -14.42 -7.46
C HIS A 50 -21.12 -14.63 -6.80
N PRO A 51 -22.12 -15.22 -7.50
CA PRO A 51 -23.44 -15.48 -6.92
C PRO A 51 -23.42 -16.36 -5.66
N LEU A 52 -22.38 -17.19 -5.52
CA LEU A 52 -22.15 -18.05 -4.35
C LEU A 52 -21.20 -17.41 -3.32
N TYR A 53 -21.09 -16.08 -3.30
CA TYR A 53 -20.29 -15.37 -2.32
C TYR A 53 -20.82 -15.63 -0.91
N THR A 54 -19.94 -16.09 -0.02
CA THR A 54 -20.24 -16.28 1.39
C THR A 54 -19.85 -15.04 2.17
N PRO A 55 -20.80 -14.36 2.86
CA PRO A 55 -20.46 -13.22 3.69
C PRO A 55 -19.58 -13.63 4.88
N PRO A 56 -18.89 -12.66 5.51
CA PRO A 56 -18.01 -12.92 6.65
C PRO A 56 -18.74 -13.60 7.81
N THR A 57 -18.18 -14.70 8.32
CA THR A 57 -18.79 -15.55 9.35
C THR A 57 -19.12 -14.79 10.64
N TYR A 58 -18.28 -13.82 11.04
CA TYR A 58 -18.49 -13.03 12.26
C TYR A 58 -19.21 -11.69 11.99
N GLY A 59 -19.80 -11.55 10.81
CA GLY A 59 -20.67 -10.44 10.43
C GLY A 59 -20.00 -9.06 10.48
N VAL A 60 -20.81 -8.04 10.80
CA VAL A 60 -20.43 -6.63 10.68
C VAL A 60 -19.27 -6.22 11.59
N GLN A 61 -19.09 -6.88 12.74
CA GLN A 61 -17.99 -6.55 13.65
C GLN A 61 -16.62 -6.91 13.05
N GLN A 62 -16.51 -8.09 12.42
CA GLN A 62 -15.33 -8.49 11.66
C GLN A 62 -15.03 -7.48 10.55
N VAL A 63 -16.06 -7.11 9.78
CA VAL A 63 -15.92 -6.13 8.69
C VAL A 63 -15.40 -4.78 9.21
N LYS A 64 -15.96 -4.27 10.30
CA LYS A 64 -15.54 -2.98 10.90
C LYS A 64 -14.10 -3.03 11.39
N LEU A 65 -13.70 -4.10 12.08
CA LEU A 65 -12.34 -4.26 12.59
C LEU A 65 -11.33 -4.39 11.45
N ALA A 66 -11.62 -5.24 10.46
CA ALA A 66 -10.78 -5.46 9.30
C ALA A 66 -10.63 -4.16 8.46
N LEU A 67 -11.71 -3.39 8.32
CA LEU A 67 -11.67 -2.07 7.68
C LEU A 67 -10.82 -1.08 8.46
N ALA A 68 -10.92 -1.05 9.80
CA ALA A 68 -10.09 -0.19 10.64
C ALA A 68 -8.60 -0.53 10.50
N VAL A 69 -8.25 -1.82 10.53
CA VAL A 69 -6.88 -2.30 10.27
C VAL A 69 -6.41 -1.84 8.90
N PHE A 70 -7.22 -2.06 7.86
CA PHE A 70 -6.90 -1.62 6.49
C PHE A 70 -6.61 -0.11 6.44
N VAL A 71 -7.47 0.74 7.01
CA VAL A 71 -7.32 2.20 6.97
C VAL A 71 -6.08 2.66 7.73
N ILE A 72 -5.85 2.14 8.96
CA ILE A 72 -4.67 2.45 9.77
C ILE A 72 -3.40 2.11 8.99
N CYS A 73 -3.38 0.93 8.36
CA CYS A 73 -2.25 0.50 7.56
C CYS A 73 -2.05 1.35 6.29
N GLN A 74 -3.11 1.78 5.59
CA GLN A 74 -2.97 2.68 4.43
C GLN A 74 -2.41 4.06 4.83
N LEU A 75 -2.86 4.61 5.97
CA LEU A 75 -2.34 5.87 6.53
C LEU A 75 -0.88 5.73 6.98
N GLY A 76 -0.53 4.59 7.58
CA GLY A 76 0.85 4.27 7.95
C GLY A 76 1.76 4.18 6.73
N ASN A 77 1.35 3.41 5.71
CA ASN A 77 2.09 3.27 4.46
C ASN A 77 2.32 4.64 3.78
N PHE A 78 1.29 5.48 3.70
CA PHE A 78 1.40 6.86 3.20
C PHE A 78 2.37 7.71 4.02
N SER A 79 2.28 7.65 5.35
CA SER A 79 3.16 8.38 6.26
C SER A 79 4.64 8.01 6.05
N ILE A 80 4.92 6.73 5.81
CA ILE A 80 6.27 6.26 5.50
C ILE A 80 6.72 6.76 4.12
N HIS A 81 5.88 6.72 3.09
CA HIS A 81 6.23 7.26 1.78
C HIS A 81 6.55 8.76 1.82
N MET A 82 5.81 9.53 2.62
CA MET A 82 6.11 10.94 2.88
C MET A 82 7.46 11.11 3.58
N ALA A 83 7.73 10.34 4.64
CA ALA A 83 9.02 10.38 5.32
C ALA A 83 10.19 10.01 4.38
N LEU A 84 10.02 8.99 3.55
CA LEU A 84 11.02 8.54 2.57
C LEU A 84 11.27 9.58 1.46
N ARG A 85 10.24 10.33 1.06
CA ARG A 85 10.38 11.46 0.13
C ARG A 85 11.28 12.55 0.71
N ASP A 86 11.07 12.91 1.98
CA ASP A 86 11.79 14.01 2.63
C ASP A 86 13.28 13.70 2.85
N LEU A 87 13.65 12.41 2.91
CA LEU A 87 15.05 11.98 2.94
C LEU A 87 15.82 12.30 1.66
N ARG A 88 15.13 12.56 0.54
CA ARG A 88 15.72 12.94 -0.74
C ARG A 88 15.36 14.39 -1.08
N PRO A 89 16.23 15.38 -0.81
CA PRO A 89 16.04 16.74 -1.29
C PRO A 89 15.80 16.78 -2.80
N ALA A 90 14.98 17.72 -3.27
CA ALA A 90 14.70 17.86 -4.70
C ALA A 90 16.01 18.06 -5.49
N GLY A 91 16.20 17.32 -6.59
CA GLY A 91 17.41 17.37 -7.41
C GLY A 91 18.62 16.58 -6.87
N SER A 92 18.52 15.96 -5.69
CA SER A 92 19.61 15.16 -5.11
C SER A 92 19.39 13.64 -5.27
N LYS A 93 20.50 12.92 -5.44
CA LYS A 93 20.55 11.44 -5.40
C LYS A 93 21.07 10.88 -4.07
N THR A 94 21.31 11.73 -3.07
CA THR A 94 21.84 11.32 -1.77
C THR A 94 20.85 10.40 -1.05
N ARG A 95 21.36 9.31 -0.47
CA ARG A 95 20.57 8.37 0.34
C ARG A 95 20.87 8.61 1.82
N LYS A 96 19.84 8.89 2.61
CA LYS A 96 19.92 9.02 4.06
C LYS A 96 19.26 7.82 4.73
N ILE A 97 19.75 7.45 5.90
CA ILE A 97 19.13 6.42 6.72
C ILE A 97 17.80 6.98 7.26
N PRO A 98 16.68 6.25 7.11
CA PRO A 98 15.40 6.68 7.65
C PRO A 98 15.39 6.56 9.18
N TYR A 99 14.89 7.60 9.84
CA TYR A 99 14.68 7.62 11.29
C TYR A 99 13.23 8.00 11.61
N PRO A 100 12.71 7.60 12.77
CA PRO A 100 11.39 8.01 13.21
C PRO A 100 11.28 9.53 13.34
N THR A 101 10.11 10.05 13.02
CA THR A 101 9.76 11.48 13.08
C THR A 101 8.73 11.72 14.19
N LYS A 102 8.20 12.95 14.29
CA LYS A 102 7.08 13.27 15.19
C LYS A 102 5.78 12.51 14.85
N ASN A 103 5.64 12.01 13.62
CA ASN A 103 4.49 11.21 13.23
C ASN A 103 4.61 9.78 13.81
N PRO A 104 3.66 9.31 14.64
CA PRO A 104 3.74 8.00 15.29
C PRO A 104 3.80 6.83 14.30
N PHE A 105 3.23 6.97 13.10
CA PHE A 105 3.32 5.95 12.05
C PHE A 105 4.76 5.71 11.57
N THR A 106 5.66 6.67 11.79
CA THR A 106 7.08 6.52 11.42
C THR A 106 7.92 5.86 12.52
N TRP A 107 7.37 5.66 13.73
CA TRP A 107 8.10 5.02 14.82
C TRP A 107 8.42 3.56 14.53
N LEU A 108 7.70 2.96 13.58
CA LEU A 108 7.97 1.61 13.11
C LEU A 108 9.38 1.47 12.50
N PHE A 109 10.05 2.56 12.10
CA PHE A 109 11.48 2.56 11.74
C PHE A 109 12.42 2.10 12.87
N LEU A 110 11.99 2.16 14.13
CA LEU A 110 12.75 1.62 15.26
C LEU A 110 12.77 0.09 15.31
N LEU A 111 11.82 -0.56 14.64
CA LEU A 111 11.62 -2.01 14.69
C LEU A 111 11.95 -2.69 13.37
N VAL A 112 11.67 -2.04 12.23
CA VAL A 112 11.84 -2.64 10.90
C VAL A 112 12.46 -1.64 9.91
N SER A 113 13.23 -2.17 8.96
CA SER A 113 13.92 -1.35 7.96
C SER A 113 13.01 -0.76 6.88
N CYS A 114 11.93 -1.47 6.53
CA CYS A 114 11.01 -1.10 5.45
C CYS A 114 9.55 -1.06 5.95
N PRO A 115 9.18 -0.08 6.81
CA PRO A 115 7.87 -0.08 7.43
C PRO A 115 6.71 0.15 6.45
N ASN A 116 6.98 0.75 5.28
CA ASN A 116 5.99 0.84 4.21
C ASN A 116 5.51 -0.55 3.77
N TYR A 117 6.42 -1.52 3.62
CA TYR A 117 6.03 -2.90 3.28
C TYR A 117 5.30 -3.60 4.43
N THR A 118 5.66 -3.34 5.68
CA THR A 118 4.93 -3.86 6.83
C THR A 118 3.49 -3.37 6.85
N TYR A 119 3.27 -2.07 6.63
CA TYR A 119 1.93 -1.51 6.49
C TYR A 119 1.19 -2.01 5.24
N GLU A 120 1.89 -2.22 4.12
CA GLU A 120 1.30 -2.78 2.90
C GLU A 120 0.73 -4.19 3.19
N VAL A 121 1.54 -5.08 3.80
CA VAL A 121 1.12 -6.43 4.17
C VAL A 121 -0.04 -6.38 5.17
N GLY A 122 0.03 -5.52 6.18
CA GLY A 122 -1.08 -5.32 7.12
C GLY A 122 -2.38 -4.89 6.45
N SER A 123 -2.29 -4.04 5.41
CA SER A 123 -3.44 -3.65 4.60
C SER A 123 -4.04 -4.86 3.88
N TRP A 124 -3.21 -5.71 3.26
CA TRP A 124 -3.70 -6.90 2.55
C TRP A 124 -4.25 -7.98 3.50
N ILE A 125 -3.70 -8.11 4.71
CA ILE A 125 -4.27 -8.96 5.77
C ILE A 125 -5.65 -8.43 6.18
N GLY A 126 -5.77 -7.13 6.46
CA GLY A 126 -7.07 -6.51 6.74
C GLY A 126 -8.06 -6.71 5.60
N PHE A 127 -7.61 -6.58 4.35
CA PHE A 127 -8.44 -6.84 3.17
C PHE A 127 -8.89 -8.30 3.04
N ALA A 128 -8.05 -9.27 3.39
CA ALA A 128 -8.39 -10.69 3.32
C ALA A 128 -9.37 -11.13 4.42
N ILE A 129 -9.42 -10.39 5.55
CA ILE A 129 -10.36 -10.65 6.65
C ILE A 129 -11.72 -9.98 6.39
N LEU A 130 -11.79 -8.99 5.49
CA LEU A 130 -13.06 -8.35 5.08
C LEU A 130 -13.98 -9.32 4.34
#